data_AF-A0A3P5YEF5-F1
#
_entry.id   AF-A0A3P5YEF5-F1
#
_cell.length_a   1.000
_cell.length_b   1.000
_cell.length_c   1.000
_cell.angle_alpha   90.00
_cell.angle_beta   90.00
_cell.angle_gamma   90.00
#
_symmetry.space_group_name_H-M   'P 1'
#
loop_
_entity.id
_entity.type
_entity.pdbx_description
1 polymer ?
#
loop_
_entity_poly.entity_id
_entity_poly.type
_entity_poly.pdbx_seq_one_letter_code
_entity_poly.pdbx_strand_id
1 'polypeptide(L)'
;MAISQIKRLDFNPVTFCGDSGVFYKQFPQHKELPMVQKPMSLSCPTYIEDTGNLINDEKASFSFQKIPKSSNTQADNLAKEGRM
;
A
#
# COMPACT_ATOMS: atom_id res chain seq x y z
N MET A 1 4.22 3.56 9.34
CA MET A 1 3.99 2.83 8.06
C MET A 1 3.87 1.33 8.36
N ALA A 2 2.78 0.67 7.93
CA ALA A 2 2.46 -0.71 8.34
C ALA A 2 3.48 -1.75 7.85
N ILE A 3 3.99 -1.62 6.62
CA ILE A 3 4.95 -2.56 6.02
C ILE A 3 6.24 -2.64 6.84
N SER A 4 6.79 -1.50 7.26
CA SER A 4 8.00 -1.47 8.09
C SER A 4 7.80 -2.15 9.45
N GLN A 5 6.60 -2.07 10.03
CA GLN A 5 6.29 -2.75 11.29
C GLN A 5 6.16 -4.26 11.09
N ILE A 6 5.46 -4.69 10.03
CA ILE A 6 5.34 -6.11 9.66
C ILE A 6 6.72 -6.75 9.41
N LYS A 7 7.62 -6.04 8.72
CA LYS A 7 9.01 -6.48 8.53
C LYS A 7 9.76 -6.65 9.85
N ARG A 8 9.63 -5.71 10.79
CA ARG A 8 10.28 -5.80 12.11
C ARG A 8 9.78 -7.00 12.92
N LEU A 9 8.54 -7.39 12.71
CA LEU A 9 7.89 -8.50 13.40
C LEU A 9 8.05 -9.84 12.66
N ASP A 10 8.73 -9.85 11.51
CA ASP A 10 8.97 -11.03 10.66
C ASP A 10 7.69 -11.79 10.26
N PHE A 11 6.58 -11.07 10.09
CA PHE A 11 5.34 -11.68 9.62
C PHE A 11 5.37 -11.86 8.10
N ASN A 12 5.32 -13.11 7.65
CA ASN A 12 5.36 -13.50 6.25
C ASN A 12 4.71 -14.89 6.05
N PRO A 13 3.75 -15.08 5.13
CA PRO A 13 3.18 -14.10 4.18
C PRO A 13 2.15 -13.16 4.82
N VAL A 14 1.99 -11.96 4.25
CA VAL A 14 1.00 -10.96 4.69
C VAL A 14 0.22 -10.40 3.51
N THR A 15 -1.09 -10.30 3.68
CA THR A 15 -2.00 -9.60 2.76
C THR A 15 -2.41 -8.27 3.34
N PHE A 16 -2.02 -7.17 2.69
CA PHE A 16 -2.45 -5.82 3.07
C PHE A 16 -3.79 -5.50 2.41
N CYS A 17 -4.84 -5.43 3.23
CA CYS A 17 -6.19 -5.07 2.79
C CYS A 17 -6.49 -3.59 3.00
N GLY A 18 -7.22 -2.97 2.07
CA GLY A 18 -7.67 -1.60 2.22
C GLY A 18 -8.68 -1.17 1.16
N ASP A 19 -9.33 -0.03 1.38
CA ASP A 19 -10.43 0.47 0.56
C ASP A 19 -10.01 1.58 -0.43
N SER A 20 -8.74 2.01 -0.39
CA SER A 20 -8.20 3.04 -1.29
C SER A 20 -8.19 2.60 -2.76
N GLY A 21 -9.18 3.05 -3.52
CA GLY A 21 -9.30 2.71 -4.93
C GLY A 21 -8.12 3.16 -5.79
N VAL A 22 -7.42 4.24 -5.41
CA VAL A 22 -6.26 4.77 -6.15
C VAL A 22 -5.05 3.89 -5.92
N PHE A 23 -4.71 3.63 -4.65
CA PHE A 23 -3.56 2.81 -4.28
C PHE A 23 -3.68 1.40 -4.86
N TYR A 24 -4.78 0.70 -4.59
CA TYR A 24 -4.93 -0.70 -5.01
C TYR A 24 -5.16 -0.89 -6.52
N LYS A 25 -5.43 0.18 -7.29
CA LYS A 25 -5.42 0.13 -8.77
C LYS A 25 -4.03 0.37 -9.35
N GLN A 26 -3.29 1.33 -8.80
CA GLN A 26 -2.00 1.75 -9.33
C GLN A 26 -0.86 0.85 -8.86
N PHE A 27 -0.95 0.31 -7.65
CA PHE A 27 0.13 -0.46 -7.03
C PHE A 27 0.43 -1.79 -7.75
N PRO A 28 -0.58 -2.61 -8.17
CA PRO A 28 -0.32 -3.80 -8.98
C PRO A 28 0.29 -3.47 -10.34
N GLN A 29 -0.16 -2.38 -10.99
CA GLN A 29 0.37 -1.92 -12.28
C GLN A 29 1.83 -1.44 -12.18
N HIS A 30 2.22 -0.89 -11.03
CA HIS A 30 3.59 -0.46 -10.75
C HIS A 30 4.60 -1.61 -10.69
N LYS A 31 4.15 -2.85 -10.42
CA LYS A 31 5.03 -4.03 -10.43
C LYS A 31 5.32 -4.54 -11.84
N GLU A 32 4.46 -4.27 -12.81
CA GLU A 32 4.55 -4.84 -14.17
C GLU A 32 5.16 -3.90 -15.20
N LEU A 33 5.27 -2.59 -14.94
CA LEU A 33 5.72 -1.62 -15.93
C LEU A 33 6.81 -0.69 -15.37
N PRO A 34 7.94 -0.49 -16.10
CA PRO A 34 8.81 0.64 -15.84
C PRO A 34 8.02 1.92 -16.09
N MET A 35 7.96 2.76 -15.05
CA MET A 35 7.11 3.94 -15.00
C MET A 35 7.53 4.96 -16.07
N VAL A 36 6.78 5.07 -17.17
CA VAL A 36 6.89 6.25 -18.04
C VAL A 36 6.24 7.40 -17.27
N GLN A 37 7.08 8.31 -16.75
CA GLN A 37 6.68 9.50 -16.03
C GLN A 37 5.71 10.33 -16.90
N LYS A 38 4.40 10.15 -16.72
CA LYS A 38 3.41 11.12 -17.14
C LYS A 38 2.99 11.94 -15.92
N PRO A 39 3.00 13.28 -16.02
CA PRO A 39 2.70 14.15 -14.90
C PRO A 39 1.20 14.12 -14.63
N MET A 40 0.75 13.22 -13.79
CA MET A 40 -0.57 13.31 -13.14
C MET A 40 -0.37 13.96 -11.78
N SER A 41 -0.78 15.23 -11.70
CA SER A 41 -1.08 15.99 -10.48
C SER A 41 -0.33 15.59 -9.19
N LEU A 42 0.88 16.12 -9.04
CA LEU A 42 1.53 16.68 -7.83
C LEU A 42 1.50 16.01 -6.44
N SER A 43 0.99 14.80 -6.18
CA SER A 43 1.13 14.23 -4.80
C SER A 43 1.14 12.72 -4.61
N CYS A 44 0.83 11.91 -5.63
CA CYS A 44 0.77 10.43 -5.48
C CYS A 44 2.03 9.62 -5.87
N PRO A 45 2.94 10.05 -6.77
CA PRO A 45 3.97 9.14 -7.28
C PRO A 45 5.00 8.73 -6.22
N THR A 46 5.38 9.63 -5.31
CA THR A 46 6.44 9.37 -4.30
C THR A 46 6.08 8.22 -3.35
N TYR A 47 4.85 8.19 -2.81
CA TYR A 47 4.46 7.17 -1.83
C TYR A 47 4.34 5.76 -2.44
N ILE A 48 4.00 5.65 -3.73
CA ILE A 48 3.90 4.35 -4.41
C ILE A 48 5.30 3.77 -4.65
N GLU A 49 6.24 4.61 -5.08
CA GLU A 49 7.65 4.24 -5.27
C GLU A 49 8.30 3.84 -3.93
N ASP A 50 8.13 4.64 -2.88
CA ASP A 50 8.61 4.34 -1.53
C ASP A 50 8.07 3.00 -1.02
N THR A 51 6.78 2.75 -1.26
CA THR A 51 6.13 1.50 -0.89
C THR A 51 6.71 0.32 -1.68
N GLY A 52 6.93 0.49 -3.00
CA GLY A 52 7.57 -0.52 -3.86
C GLY A 52 8.98 -0.88 -3.39
N ASN A 53 9.81 0.13 -3.08
CA ASN A 53 11.15 -0.06 -2.54
C ASN A 53 11.14 -0.83 -1.20
N LEU A 54 10.14 -0.59 -0.36
CA LEU A 54 9.97 -1.34 0.89
C LEU A 54 9.55 -2.80 0.67
N ILE A 55 8.94 -3.15 -0.45
CA ILE A 55 8.41 -4.51 -0.70
C ILE A 55 9.38 -5.37 -1.53
N ASN A 56 10.28 -4.76 -2.31
CA ASN A 56 11.25 -5.47 -3.16
C ASN A 56 12.38 -6.19 -2.40
N ASP A 57 12.14 -6.54 -1.14
CA ASP A 57 13.04 -7.35 -0.33
C ASP A 57 12.72 -8.83 -0.59
N GLU A 58 13.66 -9.55 -1.19
CA GLU A 58 13.48 -10.91 -1.75
C GLU A 58 12.92 -11.94 -0.76
N LYS A 59 12.97 -11.65 0.54
CA LYS A 59 12.48 -12.54 1.60
C LYS A 59 10.99 -12.39 1.91
N ALA A 60 10.35 -11.26 1.61
CA ALA A 60 9.01 -10.94 2.09
C ALA A 60 7.93 -11.14 1.01
N SER A 61 6.97 -12.05 1.26
CA SER A 61 5.83 -12.29 0.38
C SER A 61 4.63 -11.43 0.84
N PHE A 62 4.54 -10.24 0.25
CA PHE A 62 3.45 -9.31 0.48
C PHE A 62 2.48 -9.25 -0.69
N SER A 63 1.19 -9.44 -0.40
CA SER A 63 0.11 -9.26 -1.35
C SER A 63 -0.80 -8.09 -0.95
N PHE A 64 -1.53 -7.54 -1.92
CA PHE A 64 -2.34 -6.34 -1.74
C PHE A 64 -3.73 -6.57 -2.29
N GLN A 65 -4.76 -6.40 -1.45
CA GLN A 65 -6.15 -6.64 -1.83
C GLN A 65 -7.03 -5.43 -1.55
N LYS A 66 -7.76 -4.97 -2.57
CA LYS A 66 -8.82 -3.99 -2.36
C LYS A 66 -10.03 -4.66 -1.71
N ILE A 67 -10.53 -4.08 -0.63
CA ILE A 67 -11.75 -4.50 0.04
C ILE A 67 -12.79 -3.37 0.08
N PRO A 68 -14.09 -3.67 0.24
CA PRO A 68 -15.10 -2.64 0.48
C PRO A 68 -14.83 -1.86 1.77
N LYS A 69 -15.18 -0.57 1.80
CA LYS A 69 -15.03 0.27 3.00
C LYS A 69 -15.77 -0.29 4.22
N SER A 70 -16.94 -0.90 4.01
CA SER A 70 -17.71 -1.57 5.06
C SER A 70 -16.98 -2.75 5.72
N SER A 71 -15.98 -3.33 5.04
CA SER A 71 -15.12 -4.39 5.58
C SER A 71 -13.82 -3.86 6.19
N ASN A 72 -13.56 -2.55 6.11
CA ASN A 72 -12.35 -1.89 6.59
C ASN A 72 -12.62 -0.91 7.76
N THR A 73 -13.68 -1.14 8.53
CA THR A 73 -14.22 -0.20 9.52
C THR A 73 -13.23 0.13 10.64
N GLN A 74 -12.45 -0.85 11.11
CA GLN A 74 -11.44 -0.63 12.15
C GLN A 74 -10.35 0.34 11.67
N ALA A 75 -9.82 0.14 10.46
CA ALA A 75 -8.82 1.03 9.90
C ALA A 75 -9.39 2.43 9.58
N ASP A 76 -10.66 2.52 9.13
CA ASP A 76 -11.33 3.80 8.90
C ASP A 76 -11.53 4.58 10.21
N ASN A 77 -11.85 3.91 11.31
CA ASN A 77 -11.94 4.54 12.64
C ASN A 77 -10.58 5.06 13.11
N LEU A 78 -9.53 4.22 13.06
CA LEU A 78 -8.17 4.65 13.42
C LEU A 78 -7.68 5.81 12.55
N ALA A 79 -7.99 5.81 11.26
CA ALA A 79 -7.64 6.90 10.35
C ALA A 79 -8.45 8.19 10.59
N LYS A 80 -9.63 8.10 11.21
CA LYS A 80 -10.39 9.28 11.67
C LYS A 80 -9.82 9.81 12.98
N GLU A 81 -9.45 8.93 13.90
CA GLU A 81 -8.81 9.31 15.17
C GLU A 81 -7.48 10.03 14.93
N GLY A 82 -6.63 9.50 14.05
CA GLY A 82 -5.34 10.12 13.74
C GLY A 82 -5.42 11.43 12.93
N ARG A 83 -6.62 11.89 12.55
CA ARG A 83 -6.85 13.19 11.92
C ARG A 83 -7.19 14.30 12.92
N MET A 84 -7.51 13.93 14.16
CA MET A 84 -7.70 14.87 15.27
C MET A 84 -6.35 15.24 15.88
#